data_AF-A0A124FIJ2-F1
#
_entry.id   AF-A0A124FIJ2-F1
#
_cell.length_a   1.000
_cell.length_b   1.000
_cell.length_c   1.000
_cell.angle_alpha   90.00
_cell.angle_beta   90.00
_cell.angle_gamma   90.00
#
_symmetry.space_group_name_H-M   'P 1'
#
loop_
_entity.id
_entity.type
_entity.pdbx_description
1 polymer ?
#
loop_
_entity_poly.entity_id
_entity_poly.type
_entity_poly.pdbx_seq_one_letter_code
_entity_poly.pdbx_strand_id
1 'polypeptide(L)'
;MAHQSGETWKEKGGAEGNSSRVNTIVERLRDAQIRSNSPSDFEKALKDAFDFLGFEAELVGGPGDTDVLLTGNIGQESFKVTVDAKTSSSGKISENQINWPSLRDHRQMNQADFVVVVGPDFSGGNLEKRADEYSVCLLKTEELIDLLEAHSRFPFTLTELKDLFKGNGRRTSQLEDLLTQNASRRGFLEQLKVVIEEMQSVQDKLGYFSRDSLAVRERIEELDISPESISHIIELLKLPFINGIQEVPNAEEADKYILTIKMKDIANIFQQIAAFLVEDKAEKGGTACSASGAESENEIPVEEKKLGTKYFDWFVRGNSVVALARKDNPYEHFCPIEHFRTILEKVVEAFKKQNVISALVIFSLLEGQDLSPERPFKGKAEDYKIRVALGILEIEGLIKWTGSKRPIEYMLSVPLEELEDWINSGEWMKKKGEVSLS
;
A
#
# COMPACT_ATOMS: atom_id res chain seq x y z
N MET A 1 -37.76 -4.11 39.94
CA MET A 1 -38.07 -3.21 38.81
C MET A 1 -37.05 -2.09 38.80
N ALA A 2 -36.07 -2.19 37.93
CA ALA A 2 -35.26 -1.10 37.35
C ALA A 2 -34.15 -1.78 36.53
N HIS A 3 -34.50 -2.23 35.32
CA HIS A 3 -33.52 -2.59 34.30
C HIS A 3 -33.02 -1.28 33.70
N GLN A 4 -31.73 -0.98 33.83
CA GLN A 4 -31.06 0.02 33.00
C GLN A 4 -30.31 -0.70 31.88
N SER A 5 -30.76 -0.39 30.67
CA SER A 5 -30.21 -0.73 29.38
C SER A 5 -28.83 -0.10 29.20
N GLY A 6 -27.79 -0.93 29.10
CA GLY A 6 -26.49 -0.53 28.58
C GLY A 6 -26.52 -0.60 27.06
N GLU A 7 -26.45 0.56 26.41
CA GLU A 7 -26.32 0.71 24.96
C GLU A 7 -25.01 0.07 24.48
N THR A 8 -25.14 -0.90 23.57
CA THR A 8 -24.04 -1.51 22.84
C THR A 8 -23.60 -0.56 21.73
N TRP A 9 -22.42 0.02 21.90
CA TRP A 9 -21.75 0.84 20.88
C TRP A 9 -21.34 -0.06 19.70
N LYS A 10 -21.88 0.24 18.52
CA LYS A 10 -21.64 -0.45 17.25
C LYS A 10 -20.20 -0.20 16.75
N GLU A 11 -19.35 -1.23 16.82
CA GLU A 11 -18.17 -1.41 15.96
C GLU A 11 -18.64 -1.71 14.52
N LYS A 12 -18.74 -0.72 13.62
CA LYS A 12 -19.25 -0.99 12.25
C LYS A 12 -18.55 -0.28 11.08
N GLY A 13 -17.46 0.45 11.30
CA GLY A 13 -16.87 1.29 10.23
C GLY A 13 -16.01 0.55 9.21
N GLY A 14 -14.95 -0.14 9.65
CA GLY A 14 -13.90 -0.67 8.76
C GLY A 14 -13.98 -2.18 8.49
N ALA A 15 -14.27 -2.98 9.52
CA ALA A 15 -14.31 -4.44 9.41
C ALA A 15 -15.55 -4.95 8.63
N GLU A 16 -16.71 -4.28 8.76
CA GLU A 16 -17.92 -4.63 8.00
C GLU A 16 -17.77 -4.32 6.50
N GLY A 17 -17.05 -3.26 6.14
CA GLY A 17 -16.80 -2.89 4.74
C GLY A 17 -15.93 -3.91 4.01
N ASN A 18 -14.82 -4.33 4.62
CA ASN A 18 -13.95 -5.36 4.04
C ASN A 18 -14.62 -6.73 3.99
N SER A 19 -15.37 -7.11 5.05
CA SER A 19 -16.10 -8.38 5.07
C SER A 19 -17.21 -8.41 4.01
N SER A 20 -17.94 -7.30 3.81
CA SER A 20 -18.94 -7.21 2.73
C SER A 20 -18.30 -7.31 1.34
N ARG A 21 -17.16 -6.64 1.12
CA ARG A 21 -16.47 -6.64 -0.18
C ARG A 21 -15.93 -8.03 -0.53
N VAL A 22 -15.26 -8.71 0.41
CA VAL A 22 -14.71 -10.05 0.16
C VAL A 22 -15.82 -11.06 -0.12
N ASN A 23 -16.94 -11.01 0.60
CA ASN A 23 -18.08 -11.90 0.36
C ASN A 23 -18.63 -11.77 -1.07
N THR A 24 -18.77 -10.54 -1.57
CA THR A 24 -19.21 -10.30 -2.96
C THR A 24 -18.24 -10.87 -3.98
N ILE A 25 -16.92 -10.78 -3.74
CA ILE A 25 -15.90 -11.36 -4.62
C ILE A 25 -16.00 -12.90 -4.60
N VAL A 26 -16.10 -13.50 -3.40
CA VAL A 26 -16.21 -14.95 -3.20
C VAL A 26 -17.44 -15.53 -3.89
N GLU A 27 -18.61 -14.90 -3.73
CA GLU A 27 -19.85 -15.31 -4.41
C GLU A 27 -19.67 -15.30 -5.94
N ARG A 28 -19.10 -14.22 -6.48
CA ARG A 28 -18.84 -14.10 -7.93
C ARG A 28 -17.87 -15.16 -8.44
N LEU A 29 -16.79 -15.45 -7.71
CA LEU A 29 -15.85 -16.52 -8.07
C LEU A 29 -16.54 -17.88 -8.12
N ARG A 30 -17.34 -18.22 -7.08
CA ARG A 30 -18.04 -19.50 -6.99
C ARG A 30 -19.08 -19.69 -8.10
N ASP A 31 -19.79 -18.62 -8.46
CA ASP A 31 -20.80 -18.67 -9.51
C ASP A 31 -20.20 -18.67 -10.92
N ALA A 32 -19.11 -17.93 -11.14
CA ALA A 32 -18.54 -17.77 -12.48
C ALA A 32 -17.69 -18.99 -12.92
N GLN A 33 -17.02 -19.68 -11.98
CA GLN A 33 -16.16 -20.83 -12.32
C GLN A 33 -16.89 -22.00 -12.99
N ILE A 34 -18.21 -22.13 -12.82
CA ILE A 34 -19.02 -23.19 -13.45
C ILE A 34 -19.74 -22.75 -14.73
N ARG A 35 -19.74 -21.43 -15.04
CA ARG A 35 -20.44 -20.85 -16.18
C ARG A 35 -19.56 -20.81 -17.43
N SER A 36 -19.38 -21.96 -18.06
CA SER A 36 -18.55 -22.09 -19.28
C SER A 36 -19.06 -21.33 -20.51
N ASN A 37 -20.30 -20.85 -20.48
CA ASN A 37 -20.89 -20.00 -21.52
C ASN A 37 -20.63 -18.49 -21.28
N SER A 38 -19.98 -18.11 -20.18
CA SER A 38 -19.61 -16.71 -19.89
C SER A 38 -18.22 -16.63 -19.23
N PRO A 39 -17.14 -17.07 -19.92
CA PRO A 39 -15.79 -17.13 -19.33
C PRO A 39 -15.29 -15.78 -18.80
N SER A 40 -15.64 -14.69 -19.47
CA SER A 40 -15.27 -13.31 -19.10
C SER A 40 -15.74 -12.91 -17.69
N ASP A 41 -16.82 -13.51 -17.18
CA ASP A 41 -17.29 -13.23 -15.81
C ASP A 41 -16.30 -13.75 -14.78
N PHE A 42 -15.67 -14.90 -15.06
CA PHE A 42 -14.69 -15.50 -14.17
C PHE A 42 -13.39 -14.71 -14.19
N GLU A 43 -12.95 -14.25 -15.38
CA GLU A 43 -11.78 -13.37 -15.54
C GLU A 43 -11.93 -12.09 -14.72
N LYS A 44 -13.09 -11.42 -14.82
CA LYS A 44 -13.41 -10.23 -14.02
C LYS A 44 -13.41 -10.51 -12.52
N ALA A 45 -13.94 -11.65 -12.09
CA ALA A 45 -13.93 -12.04 -10.69
C ALA A 45 -12.50 -12.31 -10.18
N LEU A 46 -11.64 -12.93 -11.01
CA LEU A 46 -10.23 -13.15 -10.68
C LEU A 46 -9.44 -11.84 -10.59
N LYS A 47 -9.66 -10.89 -11.52
CA LYS A 47 -9.09 -9.54 -11.42
C LYS A 47 -9.43 -8.91 -10.07
N ASP A 48 -10.72 -8.86 -9.72
CA ASP A 48 -11.18 -8.24 -8.48
C ASP A 48 -10.62 -8.96 -7.22
N ALA A 49 -10.44 -10.28 -7.29
CA ALA A 49 -9.83 -11.07 -6.24
C ALA A 49 -8.35 -10.74 -6.04
N PHE A 50 -7.55 -10.73 -7.11
CA PHE A 50 -6.13 -10.42 -6.99
C PHE A 50 -5.89 -8.94 -6.64
N ASP A 51 -6.73 -8.02 -7.12
CA ASP A 51 -6.73 -6.62 -6.65
C ASP A 51 -6.99 -6.54 -5.14
N PHE A 52 -7.92 -7.34 -4.62
CA PHE A 52 -8.19 -7.38 -3.18
C PHE A 52 -7.00 -7.93 -2.38
N LEU A 53 -6.22 -8.85 -2.93
CA LEU A 53 -4.98 -9.36 -2.34
C LEU A 53 -3.81 -8.36 -2.42
N GLY A 54 -4.00 -7.20 -3.07
CA GLY A 54 -3.03 -6.12 -3.17
C GLY A 54 -2.18 -6.11 -4.44
N PHE A 55 -2.50 -6.94 -5.44
CA PHE A 55 -1.88 -6.85 -6.77
C PHE A 55 -2.45 -5.67 -7.56
N GLU A 56 -1.70 -5.18 -8.54
CA GLU A 56 -2.27 -4.43 -9.65
C GLU A 56 -2.72 -5.46 -10.70
N ALA A 57 -4.02 -5.74 -10.79
CA ALA A 57 -4.58 -6.73 -11.72
C ALA A 57 -5.25 -6.06 -12.94
N GLU A 58 -4.82 -6.45 -14.12
CA GLU A 58 -5.32 -5.94 -15.40
C GLU A 58 -5.95 -7.06 -16.22
N LEU A 59 -7.13 -6.81 -16.80
CA LEU A 59 -7.71 -7.71 -17.80
C LEU A 59 -7.03 -7.44 -19.14
N VAL A 60 -6.40 -8.46 -19.70
CA VAL A 60 -5.72 -8.36 -21.01
C VAL A 60 -6.62 -8.89 -22.12
N GLY A 61 -7.38 -9.96 -21.85
CA GLY A 61 -8.58 -10.41 -22.56
C GLY A 61 -8.57 -10.26 -24.09
N GLY A 62 -8.19 -11.32 -24.82
CA GLY A 62 -8.27 -11.37 -26.28
C GLY A 62 -7.78 -12.70 -26.86
N PRO A 63 -8.17 -13.06 -28.10
CA PRO A 63 -7.65 -14.28 -28.73
C PRO A 63 -6.12 -14.25 -28.83
N GLY A 64 -5.44 -15.10 -28.06
CA GLY A 64 -3.98 -15.28 -28.12
C GLY A 64 -3.17 -14.59 -27.03
N ASP A 65 -3.78 -14.14 -25.94
CA ASP A 65 -3.09 -13.60 -24.76
C ASP A 65 -3.66 -14.15 -23.44
N THR A 66 -3.08 -13.77 -22.30
CA THR A 66 -3.53 -14.13 -20.94
C THR A 66 -4.86 -13.46 -20.59
N ASP A 67 -5.59 -14.03 -19.64
CA ASP A 67 -6.87 -13.46 -19.20
C ASP A 67 -6.64 -12.28 -18.24
N VAL A 68 -5.80 -12.48 -17.22
CA VAL A 68 -5.42 -11.43 -16.26
C VAL A 68 -3.90 -11.35 -16.13
N LEU A 69 -3.35 -10.14 -16.12
CA LEU A 69 -1.96 -9.87 -15.78
C LEU A 69 -1.89 -9.24 -14.38
N LEU A 70 -1.11 -9.85 -13.49
CA LEU A 70 -0.87 -9.33 -12.14
C LEU A 70 0.51 -8.68 -12.09
N THR A 71 0.59 -7.50 -11.50
CA THR A 71 1.86 -6.88 -11.10
C THR A 71 1.91 -6.75 -9.58
N GLY A 72 2.90 -7.39 -8.97
CA GLY A 72 3.19 -7.29 -7.54
C GLY A 72 4.37 -6.36 -7.29
N ASN A 73 4.09 -5.15 -6.80
CA ASN A 73 5.10 -4.14 -6.51
C ASN A 73 5.64 -4.29 -5.07
N ILE A 74 6.93 -4.64 -4.93
CA ILE A 74 7.63 -4.82 -3.65
C ILE A 74 8.81 -3.84 -3.58
N GLY A 75 8.54 -2.62 -3.12
CA GLY A 75 9.55 -1.57 -3.05
C GLY A 75 10.06 -1.17 -4.44
N GLN A 76 11.35 -1.38 -4.72
CA GLN A 76 11.96 -1.14 -6.04
C GLN A 76 11.88 -2.35 -6.97
N GLU A 77 11.49 -3.51 -6.45
CA GLU A 77 11.32 -4.72 -7.24
C GLU A 77 9.84 -4.87 -7.62
N SER A 78 9.59 -5.46 -8.77
CA SER A 78 8.26 -5.91 -9.18
C SER A 78 8.36 -7.34 -9.69
N PHE A 79 7.28 -8.09 -9.58
CA PHE A 79 7.13 -9.35 -10.30
C PHE A 79 5.78 -9.40 -11.00
N LYS A 80 5.73 -10.15 -12.09
CA LYS A 80 4.53 -10.29 -12.92
C LYS A 80 4.04 -11.73 -12.96
N VAL A 81 2.72 -11.91 -12.96
CA VAL A 81 2.07 -13.22 -13.05
C VAL A 81 1.02 -13.18 -14.14
N THR A 82 1.10 -14.05 -15.13
CA THR A 82 0.00 -14.30 -16.07
C THR A 82 -0.98 -15.29 -15.46
N VAL A 83 -2.25 -14.94 -15.43
CA VAL A 83 -3.35 -15.76 -14.93
C VAL A 83 -4.20 -16.23 -16.10
N ASP A 84 -4.37 -17.53 -16.22
CA ASP A 84 -5.27 -18.17 -17.16
C ASP A 84 -6.47 -18.76 -16.40
N ALA A 85 -7.65 -18.26 -16.75
CA ALA A 85 -8.93 -18.62 -16.15
C ALA A 85 -9.50 -19.83 -16.86
N LYS A 86 -9.91 -20.84 -16.08
CA LYS A 86 -10.54 -22.05 -16.60
C LYS A 86 -11.84 -22.32 -15.88
N THR A 87 -12.93 -22.35 -16.65
CA THR A 87 -14.27 -22.68 -16.16
C THR A 87 -14.65 -24.10 -16.52
N SER A 88 -15.48 -24.76 -15.70
CA SER A 88 -16.03 -26.08 -16.02
C SER A 88 -17.36 -26.33 -15.33
N SER A 89 -18.38 -26.59 -16.13
CA SER A 89 -19.70 -26.99 -15.63
C SER A 89 -19.71 -28.34 -14.90
N SER A 90 -18.70 -29.19 -15.12
CA SER A 90 -18.52 -30.45 -14.39
C SER A 90 -17.71 -30.30 -13.10
N GLY A 91 -17.21 -29.09 -12.82
CA GLY A 91 -16.42 -28.77 -11.62
C GLY A 91 -14.96 -29.23 -11.68
N LYS A 92 -14.50 -29.84 -12.78
CA LYS A 92 -13.11 -30.26 -12.95
C LYS A 92 -12.52 -29.82 -14.28
N ILE A 93 -11.27 -29.37 -14.24
CA ILE A 93 -10.44 -29.08 -15.40
C ILE A 93 -9.60 -30.32 -15.73
N SER A 94 -9.70 -30.76 -16.97
CA SER A 94 -8.92 -31.84 -17.54
C SER A 94 -7.73 -31.30 -18.34
N GLU A 95 -6.73 -32.16 -18.58
CA GLU A 95 -5.49 -31.78 -19.27
C GLU A 95 -5.74 -31.20 -20.67
N ASN A 96 -6.73 -31.74 -21.40
CA ASN A 96 -7.09 -31.31 -22.76
C ASN A 96 -7.69 -29.90 -22.82
N GLN A 97 -8.12 -29.35 -21.68
CA GLN A 97 -8.68 -28.00 -21.60
C GLN A 97 -7.60 -26.92 -21.43
N ILE A 98 -6.34 -27.31 -21.24
CA ILE A 98 -5.22 -26.38 -21.03
C ILE A 98 -4.28 -26.47 -22.23
N ASN A 99 -4.09 -25.32 -22.89
CA ASN A 99 -3.10 -25.19 -23.96
C ASN A 99 -1.74 -24.76 -23.38
N TRP A 100 -0.96 -25.74 -22.93
CA TRP A 100 0.32 -25.51 -22.24
C TRP A 100 1.34 -24.69 -23.05
N PRO A 101 1.56 -24.94 -24.37
CA PRO A 101 2.42 -24.09 -25.18
C PRO A 101 2.00 -22.62 -25.18
N SER A 102 0.71 -22.33 -25.31
CA SER A 102 0.21 -20.95 -25.29
C SER A 102 0.48 -20.25 -23.97
N LEU A 103 0.35 -20.94 -22.83
CA LEU A 103 0.67 -20.36 -21.52
C LEU A 103 2.13 -19.89 -21.41
N ARG A 104 3.07 -20.68 -21.95
CA ARG A 104 4.47 -20.29 -22.02
C ARG A 104 4.67 -19.08 -22.93
N ASP A 105 3.98 -19.05 -24.07
CA ASP A 105 4.10 -17.96 -25.03
C ASP A 105 3.52 -16.66 -24.44
N HIS A 106 2.37 -16.71 -23.76
CA HIS A 106 1.76 -15.56 -23.07
C HIS A 106 2.67 -15.02 -21.96
N ARG A 107 3.31 -15.92 -21.19
CA ARG A 107 4.31 -15.54 -20.17
C ARG A 107 5.46 -14.73 -20.80
N GLN A 108 5.98 -15.18 -21.94
CA GLN A 108 7.08 -14.50 -22.63
C GLN A 108 6.64 -13.14 -23.18
N MET A 109 5.45 -13.08 -23.81
CA MET A 109 4.88 -11.85 -24.36
C MET A 109 4.70 -10.77 -23.27
N ASN A 110 4.21 -11.16 -22.10
CA ASN A 110 3.96 -10.25 -20.98
C ASN A 110 5.19 -10.03 -20.07
N GLN A 111 6.33 -10.66 -20.39
CA GLN A 111 7.54 -10.67 -19.57
C GLN A 111 7.25 -11.07 -18.12
N ALA A 112 6.37 -12.06 -17.93
CA ALA A 112 5.93 -12.49 -16.62
C ALA A 112 6.91 -13.49 -15.98
N ASP A 113 7.09 -13.33 -14.68
CA ASP A 113 7.94 -14.22 -13.88
C ASP A 113 7.28 -15.58 -13.69
N PHE A 114 5.95 -15.59 -13.52
CA PHE A 114 5.19 -16.79 -13.17
C PHE A 114 3.92 -16.93 -14.02
N VAL A 115 3.42 -18.15 -14.08
CA VAL A 115 2.14 -18.48 -14.73
C VAL A 115 1.28 -19.22 -13.73
N VAL A 116 0.02 -18.83 -13.61
CA VAL A 116 -0.97 -19.55 -12.81
C VAL A 116 -2.20 -19.86 -13.65
N VAL A 117 -2.68 -21.10 -13.54
CA VAL A 117 -4.01 -21.49 -14.04
C VAL A 117 -4.94 -21.58 -12.84
N VAL A 118 -6.07 -20.87 -12.93
CA VAL A 118 -7.10 -20.87 -11.88
C VAL A 118 -8.38 -21.52 -12.38
N GLY A 119 -8.93 -22.46 -11.61
CA GLY A 119 -10.18 -23.12 -11.96
C GLY A 119 -10.81 -23.88 -10.79
N PRO A 120 -12.00 -24.50 -10.97
CA PRO A 120 -12.77 -25.09 -9.88
C PRO A 120 -12.06 -26.22 -9.15
N ASP A 121 -11.52 -27.18 -9.91
CA ASP A 121 -10.65 -28.24 -9.42
C ASP A 121 -9.89 -28.82 -10.62
N PHE A 122 -8.86 -29.63 -10.37
CA PHE A 122 -8.04 -30.25 -11.42
C PHE A 122 -8.14 -31.78 -11.36
N SER A 123 -8.17 -32.43 -12.52
CA SER A 123 -8.27 -33.89 -12.63
C SER A 123 -7.09 -34.67 -12.05
N GLY A 124 -5.98 -33.99 -11.73
CA GLY A 124 -4.73 -34.61 -11.28
C GLY A 124 -4.02 -35.42 -12.38
N GLY A 125 -3.10 -36.28 -11.97
CA GLY A 125 -2.42 -37.23 -12.87
C GLY A 125 -1.51 -36.54 -13.89
N ASN A 126 -1.74 -36.77 -15.18
CA ASN A 126 -0.91 -36.17 -16.24
C ASN A 126 -1.01 -34.64 -16.30
N LEU A 127 -2.11 -34.05 -15.82
CA LEU A 127 -2.28 -32.61 -15.76
C LEU A 127 -1.22 -31.98 -14.84
N GLU A 128 -1.02 -32.54 -13.64
CA GLU A 128 -0.03 -32.03 -12.68
C GLU A 128 1.39 -32.20 -13.23
N LYS A 129 1.70 -33.34 -13.86
CA LYS A 129 2.99 -33.55 -14.53
C LYS A 129 3.27 -32.51 -15.62
N ARG A 130 2.27 -32.19 -16.46
CA ARG A 130 2.43 -31.15 -17.47
C ARG A 130 2.57 -29.75 -16.86
N ALA A 131 1.85 -29.46 -15.78
CA ALA A 131 2.03 -28.20 -15.06
C ALA A 131 3.47 -28.05 -14.53
N ASP A 132 4.07 -29.13 -14.04
CA ASP A 132 5.48 -29.16 -13.65
C ASP A 132 6.42 -28.92 -14.84
N GLU A 133 6.21 -29.63 -15.95
CA GLU A 133 7.00 -29.51 -17.18
C GLU A 133 6.98 -28.10 -17.77
N TYR A 134 5.83 -27.43 -17.74
CA TYR A 134 5.65 -26.08 -18.29
C TYR A 134 5.88 -24.96 -17.27
N SER A 135 6.23 -25.30 -16.03
CA SER A 135 6.40 -24.33 -14.93
C SER A 135 5.17 -23.46 -14.69
N VAL A 136 4.03 -24.12 -14.57
CA VAL A 136 2.72 -23.50 -14.33
C VAL A 136 2.24 -23.88 -12.93
N CYS A 137 1.84 -22.87 -12.16
CA CYS A 137 1.16 -23.06 -10.88
C CYS A 137 -0.32 -23.39 -11.13
N LEU A 138 -0.84 -24.41 -10.43
CA LEU A 138 -2.26 -24.75 -10.45
C LEU A 138 -2.89 -24.28 -9.13
N LEU A 139 -3.87 -23.39 -9.22
CA LEU A 139 -4.57 -22.84 -8.06
C LEU A 139 -6.07 -23.09 -8.19
N LYS A 140 -6.67 -23.72 -7.18
CA LYS A 140 -8.12 -23.93 -7.18
C LYS A 140 -8.83 -22.63 -6.79
N THR A 141 -10.05 -22.44 -7.29
CA THR A 141 -10.88 -21.30 -6.88
C THR A 141 -11.10 -21.28 -5.37
N GLU A 142 -11.36 -22.44 -4.74
CA GLU A 142 -11.54 -22.50 -3.28
C GLU A 142 -10.24 -22.18 -2.52
N GLU A 143 -9.08 -22.56 -3.04
CA GLU A 143 -7.77 -22.19 -2.46
C GLU A 143 -7.53 -20.67 -2.53
N LEU A 144 -7.95 -20.02 -3.63
CA LEU A 144 -7.94 -18.55 -3.74
C LEU A 144 -8.94 -17.91 -2.76
N ILE A 145 -10.12 -18.50 -2.57
CA ILE A 145 -11.11 -18.04 -1.60
C ILE A 145 -10.56 -18.11 -0.17
N ASP A 146 -9.87 -19.19 0.20
CA ASP A 146 -9.22 -19.32 1.51
C ASP A 146 -8.21 -18.19 1.73
N LEU A 147 -7.43 -17.83 0.70
CA LEU A 147 -6.52 -16.68 0.74
C LEU A 147 -7.27 -15.36 0.91
N LEU A 148 -8.36 -15.13 0.18
CA LEU A 148 -9.16 -13.91 0.29
C LEU A 148 -9.76 -13.75 1.70
N GLU A 149 -10.33 -14.83 2.23
CA GLU A 149 -10.92 -14.85 3.57
C GLU A 149 -9.86 -14.60 4.64
N ALA A 150 -8.69 -15.25 4.56
CA ALA A 150 -7.58 -15.00 5.47
C ALA A 150 -7.05 -13.55 5.36
N HIS A 151 -6.83 -13.06 4.13
CA HIS A 151 -6.36 -11.69 3.86
C HIS A 151 -7.31 -10.63 4.44
N SER A 152 -8.63 -10.86 4.34
CA SER A 152 -9.65 -9.93 4.87
C SER A 152 -9.56 -9.73 6.38
N ARG A 153 -9.04 -10.74 7.11
CA ARG A 153 -8.90 -10.73 8.56
C ARG A 153 -7.51 -10.26 8.99
N PHE A 154 -6.48 -10.68 8.25
CA PHE A 154 -5.11 -10.22 8.44
C PHE A 154 -4.38 -10.22 7.08
N PRO A 155 -4.01 -9.06 6.52
CA PRO A 155 -3.44 -8.98 5.17
C PRO A 155 -2.15 -9.78 5.00
N PHE A 156 -2.02 -10.41 3.84
CA PHE A 156 -0.74 -10.95 3.36
C PHE A 156 0.11 -9.84 2.75
N THR A 157 1.43 -10.01 2.78
CA THR A 157 2.32 -9.18 1.97
C THR A 157 2.46 -9.76 0.56
N LEU A 158 2.77 -8.93 -0.44
CA LEU A 158 3.04 -9.40 -1.80
C LEU A 158 4.27 -10.32 -1.86
N THR A 159 5.22 -10.18 -0.95
CA THR A 159 6.37 -11.10 -0.81
C THR A 159 5.92 -12.50 -0.43
N GLU A 160 5.00 -12.61 0.53
CA GLU A 160 4.43 -13.90 0.95
C GLU A 160 3.64 -14.56 -0.19
N LEU A 161 2.85 -13.76 -0.92
CA LEU A 161 2.07 -14.26 -2.06
C LEU A 161 2.96 -14.63 -3.25
N LYS A 162 4.11 -13.96 -3.44
CA LYS A 162 5.10 -14.30 -4.47
C LYS A 162 5.60 -15.74 -4.33
N ASP A 163 5.80 -16.21 -3.10
CA ASP A 163 6.32 -17.56 -2.84
C ASP A 163 5.35 -18.67 -3.24
N LEU A 164 4.04 -18.38 -3.28
CA LEU A 164 3.03 -19.30 -3.83
C LEU A 164 3.30 -19.60 -5.32
N PHE A 165 3.67 -18.57 -6.10
CA PHE A 165 3.85 -18.66 -7.55
C PHE A 165 5.24 -19.16 -7.99
N LYS A 166 6.24 -19.17 -7.10
CA LYS A 166 7.61 -19.58 -7.45
C LYS A 166 7.76 -21.05 -7.84
N GLY A 167 6.82 -21.92 -7.44
CA GLY A 167 6.90 -23.33 -7.74
C GLY A 167 5.86 -23.78 -8.76
N ASN A 168 6.06 -24.99 -9.28
CA ASN A 168 5.26 -25.55 -10.35
C ASN A 168 4.20 -26.52 -9.79
N GLY A 169 3.19 -26.83 -10.60
CA GLY A 169 2.16 -27.81 -10.25
C GLY A 169 1.24 -27.33 -9.13
N ARG A 170 0.71 -28.27 -8.34
CA ARG A 170 -0.10 -27.95 -7.17
C ARG A 170 0.77 -27.46 -6.02
N ARG A 171 0.31 -26.42 -5.34
CA ARG A 171 1.04 -25.74 -4.26
C ARG A 171 0.38 -25.91 -2.90
N THR A 172 -0.31 -27.02 -2.69
CA THR A 172 -1.15 -27.25 -1.49
C THR A 172 -0.36 -27.07 -0.19
N SER A 173 0.84 -27.64 -0.07
CA SER A 173 1.64 -27.49 1.16
C SER A 173 2.11 -26.05 1.38
N GLN A 174 2.54 -25.34 0.32
CA GLN A 174 2.98 -23.94 0.46
C GLN A 174 1.81 -23.01 0.78
N LEU A 175 0.63 -23.31 0.25
CA LEU A 175 -0.60 -22.62 0.60
C LEU A 175 -0.98 -22.86 2.06
N GLU A 176 -0.95 -24.11 2.52
CA GLU A 176 -1.21 -24.48 3.92
C GLU A 176 -0.22 -23.80 4.88
N ASP A 177 1.08 -23.79 4.54
CA ASP A 177 2.12 -23.10 5.29
C ASP A 177 1.84 -21.60 5.35
N LEU A 178 1.49 -20.99 4.21
CA LEU A 178 1.16 -19.56 4.10
C LEU A 178 -0.07 -19.19 4.95
N LEU A 179 -1.14 -19.98 4.89
CA LEU A 179 -2.34 -19.81 5.71
C LEU A 179 -2.04 -20.01 7.20
N THR A 180 -1.21 -21.00 7.55
CA THR A 180 -0.79 -21.27 8.93
C THR A 180 0.03 -20.11 9.50
N GLN A 181 0.97 -19.56 8.73
CA GLN A 181 1.74 -18.39 9.11
C GLN A 181 0.83 -17.17 9.31
N ASN A 182 -0.13 -16.95 8.41
CA ASN A 182 -1.11 -15.88 8.56
C ASN A 182 -1.96 -16.02 9.83
N ALA A 183 -2.47 -17.23 10.09
CA ALA A 183 -3.21 -17.54 11.31
C ALA A 183 -2.36 -17.33 12.57
N SER A 184 -1.08 -17.73 12.57
CA SER A 184 -0.17 -17.51 13.69
C SER A 184 0.07 -16.03 13.96
N ARG A 185 0.33 -15.22 12.92
CA ARG A 185 0.47 -13.75 13.05
C ARG A 185 -0.80 -13.10 13.57
N ARG A 186 -1.97 -13.55 13.09
CA ARG A 186 -3.25 -13.09 13.63
C ARG A 186 -3.42 -13.50 15.09
N GLY A 187 -3.02 -14.71 15.46
CA GLY A 187 -3.04 -15.20 16.83
C GLY A 187 -2.27 -14.28 17.78
N PHE A 188 -1.17 -13.67 17.34
CA PHE A 188 -0.44 -12.68 18.13
C PHE A 188 -1.29 -11.46 18.54
N LEU A 189 -2.26 -11.02 17.71
CA LEU A 189 -3.20 -9.95 18.10
C LEU A 189 -4.16 -10.40 19.21
N GLU A 190 -4.55 -11.67 19.21
CA GLU A 190 -5.37 -12.25 20.27
C GLU A 190 -4.56 -12.38 21.57
N GLN A 191 -3.28 -12.78 21.46
CA GLN A 191 -2.35 -12.82 22.58
C GLN A 191 -2.14 -11.42 23.19
N LEU A 192 -1.98 -10.37 22.37
CA LEU A 192 -1.88 -8.98 22.83
C LEU A 192 -3.06 -8.60 23.74
N LYS A 193 -4.29 -8.94 23.34
CA LYS A 193 -5.49 -8.68 24.13
C LYS A 193 -5.43 -9.36 25.50
N VAL A 194 -5.14 -10.67 25.51
CA VAL A 194 -5.11 -11.46 26.75
C VAL A 194 -4.01 -10.98 27.69
N VAL A 195 -2.82 -10.67 27.16
CA VAL A 195 -1.70 -10.19 27.96
C VAL A 195 -2.02 -8.86 28.63
N ILE A 196 -2.65 -7.90 27.94
CA ILE A 196 -3.06 -6.62 28.55
C ILE A 196 -4.14 -6.82 29.62
N GLU A 197 -5.09 -7.74 29.41
CA GLU A 197 -6.10 -8.09 30.42
C GLU A 197 -5.44 -8.69 31.69
N GLU A 198 -4.45 -9.56 31.52
CA GLU A 198 -3.69 -10.13 32.63
C GLU A 198 -2.76 -9.09 33.30
N MET A 199 -2.17 -8.16 32.56
CA MET A 199 -1.42 -7.01 33.13
C MET A 199 -2.30 -6.22 34.10
N GLN A 200 -3.52 -5.90 33.70
CA GLN A 200 -4.48 -5.20 34.57
C GLN A 200 -4.83 -6.06 35.81
N SER A 201 -5.16 -7.34 35.61
CA SER A 201 -5.53 -8.26 36.69
C SER A 201 -4.42 -8.45 37.73
N VAL A 202 -3.16 -8.55 37.28
CA VAL A 202 -1.98 -8.68 38.14
C VAL A 202 -1.71 -7.37 38.87
N GLN A 203 -1.72 -6.24 38.14
CA GLN A 203 -1.53 -4.92 38.72
C GLN A 203 -2.57 -4.58 39.78
N ASP A 204 -3.84 -4.93 39.58
CA ASP A 204 -4.91 -4.68 40.55
C ASP A 204 -4.66 -5.41 41.89
N LYS A 205 -3.88 -6.50 41.87
CA LYS A 205 -3.54 -7.30 43.06
C LYS A 205 -2.20 -6.91 43.68
N LEU A 206 -1.18 -6.66 42.86
CA LEU A 206 0.21 -6.49 43.31
C LEU A 206 0.71 -5.04 43.22
N GLY A 207 -0.05 -4.15 42.56
CA GLY A 207 0.34 -2.76 42.27
C GLY A 207 1.28 -2.61 41.06
N TYR A 208 1.81 -3.70 40.53
CA TYR A 208 2.67 -3.76 39.34
C TYR A 208 2.50 -5.12 38.64
N PHE A 209 3.06 -5.25 37.44
CA PHE A 209 3.28 -6.55 36.79
C PHE A 209 4.75 -6.67 36.34
N SER A 210 5.22 -7.90 36.21
CA SER A 210 6.48 -8.28 35.57
C SER A 210 6.24 -9.39 34.55
N ARG A 211 7.20 -9.66 33.66
CA ARG A 211 7.10 -10.79 32.72
C ARG A 211 6.84 -12.11 33.46
N ASP A 212 7.56 -12.34 34.55
CA ASP A 212 7.44 -13.60 35.31
C ASP A 212 6.07 -13.71 36.01
N SER A 213 5.51 -12.60 36.49
CA SER A 213 4.17 -12.59 37.08
C SER A 213 3.06 -12.86 36.05
N LEU A 214 3.31 -12.53 34.77
CA LEU A 214 2.41 -12.81 33.66
C LEU A 214 2.56 -14.24 33.15
N ALA A 215 3.79 -14.76 33.09
CA ALA A 215 4.08 -16.10 32.57
C ALA A 215 3.37 -17.22 33.37
N VAL A 216 3.11 -17.01 34.66
CA VAL A 216 2.45 -17.99 35.56
C VAL A 216 0.92 -17.84 35.60
N ARG A 217 0.33 -17.04 34.72
CA ARG A 217 -1.12 -16.83 34.69
C ARG A 217 -1.78 -17.96 33.90
N GLU A 218 -2.84 -18.56 34.47
CA GLU A 218 -3.58 -19.68 33.87
C GLU A 218 -3.95 -19.43 32.40
N ARG A 219 -4.50 -18.25 32.07
CA ARG A 219 -4.86 -17.89 30.68
C ARG A 219 -3.67 -17.74 29.73
N ILE A 220 -2.49 -17.40 30.24
CA ILE A 220 -1.24 -17.29 29.47
C ILE A 220 -0.72 -18.70 29.16
N GLU A 221 -0.75 -19.61 30.15
CA GLU A 221 -0.38 -21.02 29.98
C GLU A 221 -1.35 -21.77 29.06
N GLU A 222 -2.67 -21.60 29.24
CA GLU A 222 -3.71 -22.25 28.41
C GLU A 222 -3.61 -21.89 26.93
N LEU A 223 -3.17 -20.67 26.62
CA LEU A 223 -3.01 -20.16 25.25
C LEU A 223 -1.57 -20.31 24.73
N ASP A 224 -0.69 -20.97 25.49
CA ASP A 224 0.73 -21.20 25.16
C ASP A 224 1.44 -19.90 24.73
N ILE A 225 1.18 -18.81 25.45
CA ILE A 225 1.77 -17.50 25.13
C ILE A 225 3.20 -17.48 25.67
N SER A 226 4.17 -17.47 24.75
CA SER A 226 5.57 -17.55 25.11
C SER A 226 6.07 -16.29 25.84
N PRO A 227 7.11 -16.41 26.70
CA PRO A 227 7.74 -15.26 27.36
C PRO A 227 8.26 -14.20 26.39
N GLU A 228 8.69 -14.62 25.19
CA GLU A 228 9.12 -13.74 24.10
C GLU A 228 7.93 -12.93 23.57
N SER A 229 6.76 -13.54 23.36
CA SER A 229 5.53 -12.82 22.99
C SER A 229 5.16 -11.76 24.03
N ILE A 230 5.23 -12.09 25.33
CA ILE A 230 5.00 -11.13 26.41
C ILE A 230 6.00 -9.97 26.31
N SER A 231 7.28 -10.27 26.03
CA SER A 231 8.33 -9.27 25.91
C SER A 231 8.08 -8.32 24.72
N HIS A 232 7.71 -8.85 23.55
CA HIS A 232 7.34 -8.04 22.39
C HIS A 232 6.15 -7.12 22.68
N ILE A 233 5.15 -7.60 23.43
CA ILE A 233 3.98 -6.81 23.83
C ILE A 233 4.39 -5.68 24.79
N ILE A 234 5.25 -5.96 25.76
CA ILE A 234 5.80 -4.94 26.67
C ILE A 234 6.56 -3.87 25.86
N GLU A 235 7.45 -4.28 24.96
CA GLU A 235 8.20 -3.36 24.11
C GLU A 235 7.30 -2.48 23.23
N LEU A 236 6.25 -3.06 22.63
CA LEU A 236 5.24 -2.33 21.89
C LEU A 236 4.58 -1.26 22.77
N LEU A 237 4.13 -1.63 23.97
CA LEU A 237 3.47 -0.69 24.87
C LEU A 237 4.40 0.41 25.41
N LYS A 238 5.73 0.18 25.42
CA LYS A 238 6.74 1.20 25.75
C LYS A 238 6.96 2.24 24.65
N LEU A 239 6.51 1.99 23.41
CA LEU A 239 6.76 2.92 22.31
C LEU A 239 6.21 4.32 22.65
N PRO A 240 6.92 5.43 22.34
CA PRO A 240 6.55 6.77 22.82
C PRO A 240 5.15 7.24 22.44
N PHE A 241 4.63 6.80 21.29
CA PHE A 241 3.29 7.17 20.82
C PHE A 241 2.16 6.32 21.41
N ILE A 242 2.49 5.17 22.03
CA ILE A 242 1.55 4.36 22.81
C ILE A 242 1.67 4.75 24.29
N ASN A 243 2.92 4.77 24.81
CA ASN A 243 3.28 5.13 26.19
C ASN A 243 2.35 4.47 27.22
N GLY A 244 2.05 3.20 26.99
CA GLY A 244 0.99 2.49 27.71
C GLY A 244 1.45 1.86 29.02
N ILE A 245 2.76 1.79 29.24
CA ILE A 245 3.35 1.27 30.46
C ILE A 245 4.48 2.17 30.96
N GLN A 246 4.73 2.17 32.26
CA GLN A 246 5.84 2.85 32.91
C GLN A 246 6.64 1.87 33.77
N GLU A 247 7.96 2.02 33.78
CA GLU A 247 8.81 1.27 34.70
C GLU A 247 8.64 1.81 36.12
N VAL A 248 8.59 0.91 37.10
CA VAL A 248 8.52 1.30 38.52
C VAL A 248 9.86 1.90 38.94
N PRO A 249 9.93 3.19 39.34
CA PRO A 249 11.17 3.80 39.77
C PRO A 249 11.70 3.14 41.03
N ASN A 250 13.01 2.89 41.09
CA ASN A 250 13.69 2.30 42.26
C ASN A 250 13.19 0.90 42.65
N ALA A 251 12.67 0.13 41.69
CA ALA A 251 12.35 -1.28 41.93
C ALA A 251 13.63 -2.06 42.31
N GLU A 252 13.56 -2.85 43.38
CA GLU A 252 14.67 -3.74 43.80
C GLU A 252 15.00 -4.82 42.75
N GLU A 253 14.02 -5.14 41.90
CA GLU A 253 14.13 -6.06 40.77
C GLU A 253 13.90 -5.29 39.48
N ALA A 254 14.77 -5.50 38.48
CA ALA A 254 14.51 -5.06 37.11
C ALA A 254 13.21 -5.72 36.58
N ASP A 255 12.55 -5.09 35.60
CA ASP A 255 11.37 -5.64 34.90
C ASP A 255 10.02 -5.53 35.66
N LYS A 256 9.83 -4.46 36.45
CA LYS A 256 8.53 -4.12 37.04
C LYS A 256 7.89 -2.93 36.33
N TYR A 257 6.63 -3.11 35.93
CA TYR A 257 5.89 -2.14 35.15
C TYR A 257 4.51 -1.84 35.74
N ILE A 258 4.01 -0.67 35.38
CA ILE A 258 2.64 -0.22 35.63
C ILE A 258 1.99 0.09 34.29
N LEU A 259 0.84 -0.51 34.02
CA LEU A 259 -0.06 -0.17 32.92
C LEU A 259 -0.72 1.18 33.25
N THR A 260 -0.46 2.18 32.41
CA THR A 260 -0.89 3.57 32.64
C THR A 260 -2.16 3.95 31.86
N ILE A 261 -2.58 3.10 30.91
CA ILE A 261 -3.72 3.33 30.04
C ILE A 261 -4.61 2.09 29.96
N LYS A 262 -5.91 2.29 29.70
CA LYS A 262 -6.86 1.18 29.58
C LYS A 262 -6.88 0.63 28.16
N MET A 263 -7.34 -0.61 28.00
CA MET A 263 -7.51 -1.26 26.68
C MET A 263 -8.27 -0.38 25.67
N LYS A 264 -9.33 0.31 26.10
CA LYS A 264 -10.09 1.23 25.24
C LYS A 264 -9.26 2.38 24.69
N ASP A 265 -8.29 2.87 25.48
CA ASP A 265 -7.46 4.01 25.12
C ASP A 265 -6.34 3.54 24.18
N ILE A 266 -5.79 2.34 24.40
CA ILE A 266 -4.89 1.64 23.46
C ILE A 266 -5.57 1.45 22.11
N ALA A 267 -6.80 0.92 22.10
CA ALA A 267 -7.57 0.73 20.88
C ALA A 267 -7.79 2.06 20.14
N ASN A 268 -8.14 3.13 20.88
CA ASN A 268 -8.29 4.46 20.31
C ASN A 268 -6.96 5.01 19.75
N ILE A 269 -5.81 4.77 20.39
CA ILE A 269 -4.49 5.12 19.84
C ILE A 269 -4.24 4.41 18.52
N PHE A 270 -4.49 3.10 18.44
CA PHE A 270 -4.34 2.36 17.18
C PHE A 270 -5.30 2.85 16.09
N GLN A 271 -6.52 3.24 16.43
CA GLN A 271 -7.45 3.86 15.49
C GLN A 271 -6.95 5.23 15.02
N GLN A 272 -6.36 6.04 15.90
CA GLN A 272 -5.76 7.31 15.51
C GLN A 272 -4.53 7.13 14.62
N ILE A 273 -3.69 6.13 14.91
CA ILE A 273 -2.56 5.76 14.05
C ILE A 273 -3.09 5.32 12.68
N ALA A 274 -4.09 4.45 12.64
CA ALA A 274 -4.70 4.02 11.40
C ALA A 274 -5.27 5.20 10.60
N ALA A 275 -6.04 6.08 11.25
CA ALA A 275 -6.56 7.29 10.62
C ALA A 275 -5.45 8.20 10.11
N PHE A 276 -4.38 8.41 10.88
CA PHE A 276 -3.23 9.22 10.50
C PHE A 276 -2.47 8.62 9.30
N LEU A 277 -2.35 7.29 9.23
CA LEU A 277 -1.71 6.58 8.12
C LEU A 277 -2.59 6.54 6.86
N VAL A 278 -3.91 6.48 7.03
CA VAL A 278 -4.89 6.46 5.94
C VAL A 278 -5.25 7.88 5.46
N GLU A 279 -4.92 8.92 6.24
CA GLU A 279 -5.05 10.34 5.85
C GLU A 279 -4.09 10.71 4.68
N ASP A 280 -4.42 10.22 3.49
CA ASP A 280 -4.21 10.95 2.24
C ASP A 280 -5.42 11.88 2.04
N LYS A 281 -5.15 13.19 2.04
CA LYS A 281 -6.07 14.32 1.82
C LYS A 281 -7.42 13.94 1.18
N ALA A 282 -8.42 13.65 2.02
CA ALA A 282 -9.80 13.90 1.63
C ALA A 282 -9.92 15.39 1.31
N GLU A 283 -10.39 15.64 0.10
CA GLU A 283 -10.70 16.94 -0.45
C GLU A 283 -11.43 17.79 0.60
N LYS A 284 -10.78 18.85 1.09
CA LYS A 284 -11.51 20.03 1.57
C LYS A 284 -12.00 20.80 0.36
N GLY A 285 -12.99 20.23 -0.31
CA GLY A 285 -13.92 20.91 -1.20
C GLY A 285 -15.28 20.93 -0.52
N GLY A 286 -15.43 21.76 0.51
CA GLY A 286 -16.76 22.12 0.97
C GLY A 286 -17.35 23.13 -0.02
N THR A 287 -18.46 22.79 -0.67
CA THR A 287 -19.73 23.53 -0.60
C THR A 287 -20.85 22.66 -1.18
N ALA A 288 -21.99 22.65 -0.49
CA ALA A 288 -23.17 21.84 -0.74
C ALA A 288 -24.05 22.32 -1.92
N CYS A 289 -25.06 21.49 -2.23
CA CYS A 289 -26.16 21.60 -3.21
C CYS A 289 -25.79 21.23 -4.66
N SER A 290 -26.50 20.37 -5.40
CA SER A 290 -27.86 19.82 -5.29
C SER A 290 -27.97 18.55 -6.13
N ALA A 291 -28.89 17.66 -5.78
CA ALA A 291 -29.23 16.44 -6.51
C ALA A 291 -29.80 16.73 -7.91
N SER A 292 -29.34 15.99 -8.92
CA SER A 292 -30.17 15.32 -9.94
C SER A 292 -29.32 14.58 -10.98
N GLY A 293 -29.51 13.26 -11.04
CA GLY A 293 -29.74 12.46 -12.26
C GLY A 293 -28.85 12.57 -13.51
N ALA A 294 -28.57 11.37 -14.03
CA ALA A 294 -28.31 10.98 -15.41
C ALA A 294 -26.86 10.73 -15.84
N GLU A 295 -26.66 9.45 -16.16
CA GLU A 295 -25.66 8.81 -17.02
C GLU A 295 -25.06 9.70 -18.12
N SER A 296 -23.76 9.57 -18.32
CA SER A 296 -23.15 9.51 -19.65
C SER A 296 -21.69 9.08 -19.50
N GLU A 297 -21.43 7.90 -20.04
CA GLU A 297 -20.11 7.41 -20.45
C GLU A 297 -19.43 8.48 -21.32
N ASN A 298 -18.14 8.69 -21.08
CA ASN A 298 -17.17 9.10 -22.08
C ASN A 298 -15.79 8.69 -21.57
N GLU A 299 -15.32 7.54 -22.06
CA GLU A 299 -13.94 7.09 -21.94
C GLU A 299 -13.03 8.10 -22.65
N ILE A 300 -12.09 8.69 -21.90
CA ILE A 300 -10.97 9.46 -22.45
C ILE A 300 -9.77 8.51 -22.47
N PRO A 301 -9.01 8.42 -23.58
CA PRO A 301 -7.83 7.56 -23.64
C PRO A 301 -6.82 8.01 -22.58
N VAL A 302 -6.39 7.08 -21.71
CA VAL A 302 -5.36 7.37 -20.70
C VAL A 302 -4.02 7.46 -21.42
N GLU A 303 -3.61 8.67 -21.81
CA GLU A 303 -2.24 8.94 -22.26
C GLU A 303 -1.26 8.54 -21.14
N GLU A 304 -0.25 7.73 -21.49
CA GLU A 304 0.86 7.41 -20.60
C GLU A 304 1.51 8.71 -20.10
N LYS A 305 1.48 8.90 -18.79
CA LYS A 305 2.05 10.08 -18.14
C LYS A 305 3.58 10.08 -18.38
N LYS A 306 4.10 11.03 -19.15
CA LYS A 306 5.54 11.12 -19.50
C LYS A 306 6.42 11.81 -18.46
N LEU A 307 5.82 12.60 -17.55
CA LEU A 307 6.53 13.39 -16.55
C LEU A 307 5.98 13.10 -15.14
N GLY A 308 6.85 13.19 -14.14
CA GLY A 308 6.47 13.10 -12.73
C GLY A 308 5.66 14.33 -12.31
N THR A 309 6.08 15.49 -12.78
CA THR A 309 5.45 16.78 -12.55
C THR A 309 4.05 16.90 -13.15
N LYS A 310 3.25 17.77 -12.54
CA LYS A 310 1.94 18.22 -13.08
C LYS A 310 2.05 19.56 -13.82
N TYR A 311 3.21 20.20 -13.75
CA TYR A 311 3.46 21.47 -14.43
C TYR A 311 3.90 21.19 -15.86
N PHE A 312 3.47 22.03 -16.79
CA PHE A 312 3.82 21.90 -18.20
C PHE A 312 4.60 23.10 -18.73
N ASP A 313 4.60 24.23 -18.01
CA ASP A 313 5.34 25.43 -18.36
C ASP A 313 5.60 26.30 -17.11
N TRP A 314 6.53 27.24 -17.19
CA TRP A 314 6.86 28.17 -16.11
C TRP A 314 7.58 29.44 -16.61
N PHE A 315 7.45 30.52 -15.84
CA PHE A 315 8.11 31.80 -16.09
C PHE A 315 8.31 32.61 -14.81
N VAL A 316 9.09 33.68 -14.88
CA VAL A 316 9.29 34.64 -13.79
C VAL A 316 8.38 35.85 -13.98
N ARG A 317 7.61 36.19 -12.95
CA ARG A 317 6.72 37.37 -12.91
C ARG A 317 6.96 38.14 -11.61
N GLY A 318 7.49 39.36 -11.74
CA GLY A 318 7.85 40.18 -10.59
C GLY A 318 8.93 39.49 -9.74
N ASN A 319 8.66 39.31 -8.44
CA ASN A 319 9.58 38.65 -7.51
C ASN A 319 9.24 37.16 -7.25
N SER A 320 8.54 36.52 -8.19
CA SER A 320 8.09 35.14 -8.07
C SER A 320 8.34 34.35 -9.34
N VAL A 321 8.70 33.08 -9.15
CA VAL A 321 8.60 32.02 -10.15
C VAL A 321 7.15 31.54 -10.19
N VAL A 322 6.59 31.44 -11.39
CA VAL A 322 5.22 31.00 -11.64
C VAL A 322 5.27 29.73 -12.49
N ALA A 323 4.69 28.64 -11.97
CA ALA A 323 4.56 27.37 -12.71
C ALA A 323 3.10 27.12 -13.07
N LEU A 324 2.85 26.74 -14.33
CA LEU A 324 1.54 26.43 -14.89
C LEU A 324 1.25 24.94 -14.76
N ALA A 325 0.22 24.58 -13.99
CA ALA A 325 -0.25 23.21 -13.82
C ALA A 325 -1.56 22.96 -14.57
N ARG A 326 -1.81 21.70 -14.96
CA ARG A 326 -3.01 21.22 -15.70
C ARG A 326 -3.16 21.84 -17.08
N LYS A 327 -2.78 21.12 -18.14
CA LYS A 327 -2.82 21.62 -19.53
C LYS A 327 -4.23 22.00 -20.00
N ASP A 328 -5.25 21.22 -19.60
CA ASP A 328 -6.63 21.42 -20.05
C ASP A 328 -7.39 22.50 -19.26
N ASN A 329 -6.90 22.87 -18.07
CA ASN A 329 -7.42 23.99 -17.28
C ASN A 329 -6.28 24.62 -16.44
N PRO A 330 -5.44 25.47 -17.07
CA PRO A 330 -4.22 25.97 -16.46
C PRO A 330 -4.48 26.80 -15.21
N TYR A 331 -3.67 26.56 -14.18
CA TYR A 331 -3.67 27.40 -12.99
C TYR A 331 -2.24 27.66 -12.50
N GLU A 332 -2.03 28.87 -11.98
CA GLU A 332 -0.71 29.40 -11.61
C GLU A 332 -0.35 29.04 -10.16
N HIS A 333 0.83 28.46 -9.97
CA HIS A 333 1.47 28.29 -8.66
C HIS A 333 2.62 29.26 -8.51
N PHE A 334 2.63 30.01 -7.40
CA PHE A 334 3.60 31.06 -7.14
C PHE A 334 4.64 30.64 -6.10
N CYS A 335 5.92 30.75 -6.45
CA CYS A 335 7.03 30.58 -5.52
C CYS A 335 7.90 31.84 -5.52
N PRO A 336 8.00 32.60 -4.41
CA PRO A 336 8.94 33.73 -4.33
C PRO A 336 10.36 33.33 -4.69
N ILE A 337 11.08 34.19 -5.41
CA ILE A 337 12.43 33.89 -5.96
C ILE A 337 13.40 33.43 -4.88
N GLU A 338 13.41 34.09 -3.72
CA GLU A 338 14.32 33.72 -2.62
C GLU A 338 13.99 32.34 -2.05
N HIS A 339 12.71 32.01 -1.88
CA HIS A 339 12.31 30.67 -1.46
C HIS A 339 12.71 29.62 -2.49
N PHE A 340 12.53 29.92 -3.78
CA PHE A 340 12.89 29.03 -4.86
C PHE A 340 14.40 28.75 -4.86
N ARG A 341 15.24 29.78 -4.69
CA ARG A 341 16.70 29.63 -4.58
C ARG A 341 17.09 28.73 -3.41
N THR A 342 16.56 28.97 -2.21
CA THR A 342 16.84 28.12 -1.04
C THR A 342 16.42 26.67 -1.25
N ILE A 343 15.27 26.43 -1.90
CA ILE A 343 14.83 25.07 -2.23
C ILE A 343 15.79 24.41 -3.24
N LEU A 344 16.26 25.13 -4.26
CA LEU A 344 17.23 24.62 -5.23
C LEU A 344 18.56 24.24 -4.59
N GLU A 345 19.05 25.03 -3.64
CA GLU A 345 20.24 24.70 -2.84
C GLU A 345 20.05 23.40 -2.06
N LYS A 346 18.86 23.16 -1.49
CA LYS A 346 18.55 21.90 -0.82
C LYS A 346 18.42 20.71 -1.78
N VAL A 347 17.99 20.95 -3.02
CA VAL A 347 18.00 19.91 -4.07
C VAL A 347 19.43 19.48 -4.39
N VAL A 348 20.36 20.42 -4.55
CA VAL A 348 21.78 20.13 -4.75
C VAL A 348 22.36 19.40 -3.53
N GLU A 349 22.07 19.87 -2.31
CA GLU A 349 22.51 19.22 -1.07
C GLU A 349 22.02 17.76 -0.99
N ALA A 350 20.78 17.51 -1.40
CA ALA A 350 20.22 16.16 -1.46
C ALA A 350 20.95 15.30 -2.50
N PHE A 351 21.17 15.79 -3.72
CA PHE A 351 21.86 15.02 -4.75
C PHE A 351 23.35 14.73 -4.43
N LYS A 352 24.00 15.56 -3.61
CA LYS A 352 25.34 15.26 -3.08
C LYS A 352 25.36 14.04 -2.15
N LYS A 353 24.23 13.70 -1.53
CA LYS A 353 24.10 12.61 -0.55
C LYS A 353 23.45 11.35 -1.13
N GLN A 354 22.59 11.50 -2.14
CA GLN A 354 21.81 10.41 -2.71
C GLN A 354 21.49 10.63 -4.20
N ASN A 355 21.40 9.55 -4.97
CA ASN A 355 21.19 9.62 -6.43
C ASN A 355 19.73 9.83 -6.85
N VAL A 356 18.80 9.65 -5.92
CA VAL A 356 17.35 9.78 -6.12
C VAL A 356 16.79 10.66 -5.02
N ILE A 357 15.94 11.63 -5.34
CA ILE A 357 15.32 12.53 -4.38
C ILE A 357 13.81 12.60 -4.59
N SER A 358 13.08 13.04 -3.56
CA SER A 358 11.64 13.32 -3.65
C SER A 358 11.31 14.62 -2.92
N ALA A 359 10.10 15.12 -3.09
CA ALA A 359 9.63 16.29 -2.35
C ALA A 359 9.74 16.12 -0.82
N LEU A 360 9.59 14.89 -0.31
CA LEU A 360 9.72 14.58 1.13
C LEU A 360 11.16 14.74 1.63
N VAL A 361 12.14 14.37 0.80
CA VAL A 361 13.57 14.52 1.15
C VAL A 361 13.94 16.01 1.24
N ILE A 362 13.46 16.82 0.30
CA ILE A 362 13.70 18.26 0.34
C ILE A 362 12.94 18.92 1.49
N PHE A 363 11.73 18.42 1.79
CA PHE A 363 10.94 18.88 2.93
C PHE A 363 11.69 18.68 4.26
N SER A 364 12.26 17.50 4.49
CA SER A 364 13.00 17.23 5.74
C SER A 364 14.28 18.06 5.85
N LEU A 365 14.96 18.36 4.73
CA LEU A 365 16.12 19.27 4.73
C LEU A 365 15.76 20.75 5.02
N LEU A 366 14.50 21.13 4.81
CA LEU A 366 14.00 22.48 5.09
C LEU A 366 13.36 22.60 6.49
N GLU A 367 13.10 21.48 7.17
CA GLU A 367 12.48 21.49 8.48
C GLU A 367 13.42 22.16 9.52
N GLY A 368 12.91 23.20 10.18
CA GLY A 368 13.71 24.02 11.10
C GLY A 368 14.69 25.00 10.43
N GLN A 369 14.63 25.17 9.11
CA GLN A 369 15.42 26.16 8.36
C GLN A 369 14.57 27.37 7.94
N ASP A 370 15.23 28.47 7.61
CA ASP A 370 14.62 29.65 7.00
C ASP A 370 14.59 29.53 5.47
N LEU A 371 13.45 29.88 4.84
CA LEU A 371 13.34 29.94 3.37
C LEU A 371 13.85 31.26 2.79
N SER A 372 13.93 32.30 3.60
CA SER A 372 14.53 33.60 3.31
C SER A 372 14.80 34.31 4.65
N PRO A 373 15.62 35.38 4.70
CA PRO A 373 15.94 36.05 5.95
C PRO A 373 14.69 36.38 6.77
N GLU A 374 14.66 35.92 8.04
CA GLU A 374 13.54 36.11 8.99
C GLU A 374 12.22 35.42 8.60
N ARG A 375 12.26 34.45 7.67
CA ARG A 375 11.07 33.71 7.21
C ARG A 375 11.26 32.19 7.37
N PRO A 376 10.83 31.61 8.50
CA PRO A 376 10.97 30.17 8.74
C PRO A 376 10.09 29.34 7.81
N PHE A 377 10.58 28.15 7.47
CA PHE A 377 9.80 27.14 6.77
C PHE A 377 8.59 26.74 7.62
N LYS A 378 7.38 26.88 7.06
CA LYS A 378 6.09 26.63 7.74
C LYS A 378 5.57 25.21 7.53
N GLY A 379 6.43 24.27 7.16
CA GLY A 379 6.06 22.87 6.97
C GLY A 379 5.07 22.67 5.82
N LYS A 380 3.99 21.90 6.05
CA LYS A 380 3.05 21.43 5.01
C LYS A 380 2.47 22.55 4.13
N ALA A 381 2.32 23.77 4.64
CA ALA A 381 1.81 24.91 3.87
C ALA A 381 2.73 25.32 2.71
N GLU A 382 4.00 24.91 2.74
CA GLU A 382 5.02 25.29 1.76
C GLU A 382 5.49 24.12 0.88
N ASP A 383 4.95 22.91 1.07
CA ASP A 383 5.22 21.71 0.27
C ASP A 383 5.01 21.93 -1.23
N TYR A 384 4.01 22.73 -1.60
CA TYR A 384 3.76 23.02 -3.01
C TYR A 384 4.93 23.77 -3.68
N LYS A 385 5.70 24.58 -2.94
CA LYS A 385 6.86 25.32 -3.46
C LYS A 385 8.01 24.38 -3.81
N ILE A 386 8.19 23.34 -3.00
CA ILE A 386 9.15 22.26 -3.26
C ILE A 386 8.77 21.53 -4.55
N ARG A 387 7.48 21.20 -4.71
CA ARG A 387 6.98 20.58 -5.94
C ARG A 387 7.13 21.48 -7.15
N VAL A 388 6.95 22.79 -7.02
CA VAL A 388 7.23 23.76 -8.09
C VAL A 388 8.70 23.70 -8.50
N ALA A 389 9.63 23.71 -7.55
CA ALA A 389 11.07 23.60 -7.84
C ALA A 389 11.43 22.32 -8.59
N LEU A 390 11.03 21.16 -8.05
CA LEU A 390 11.31 19.88 -8.70
C LEU A 390 10.66 19.78 -10.09
N GLY A 391 9.42 20.26 -10.23
CA GLY A 391 8.74 20.23 -11.51
C GLY A 391 9.37 21.15 -12.57
N ILE A 392 9.91 22.30 -12.16
CA ILE A 392 10.64 23.19 -13.06
C ILE A 392 11.96 22.55 -13.51
N LEU A 393 12.71 21.96 -12.59
CA LEU A 393 13.94 21.24 -12.93
C LEU A 393 13.67 20.07 -13.90
N GLU A 394 12.53 19.40 -13.76
CA GLU A 394 12.12 18.35 -14.70
C GLU A 394 11.74 18.91 -16.08
N ILE A 395 11.01 20.03 -16.14
CA ILE A 395 10.68 20.72 -17.40
C ILE A 395 11.94 21.17 -18.14
N GLU A 396 12.94 21.68 -17.41
CA GLU A 396 14.22 22.11 -17.98
C GLU A 396 15.16 20.93 -18.29
N GLY A 397 14.73 19.68 -18.04
CA GLY A 397 15.48 18.48 -18.37
C GLY A 397 16.71 18.23 -17.49
N LEU A 398 16.85 18.93 -16.36
CA LEU A 398 17.97 18.79 -15.42
C LEU A 398 17.81 17.56 -14.53
N ILE A 399 16.56 17.23 -14.21
CA ILE A 399 16.18 15.99 -13.52
C ILE A 399 15.14 15.25 -14.34
N LYS A 400 15.01 13.94 -14.12
CA LYS A 400 13.98 13.10 -14.74
C LYS A 400 13.24 12.31 -13.69
N TRP A 401 11.94 12.16 -13.90
CA TRP A 401 11.11 11.27 -13.12
C TRP A 401 11.53 9.81 -13.31
N THR A 402 11.60 9.07 -12.20
CA THR A 402 12.00 7.66 -12.20
C THR A 402 10.87 6.71 -12.59
N GLY A 403 9.63 7.20 -12.73
CA GLY A 403 8.42 6.38 -12.90
C GLY A 403 7.66 6.14 -11.59
N SER A 404 8.24 6.46 -10.43
CA SER A 404 7.57 6.28 -9.13
C SER A 404 6.42 7.27 -8.93
N LYS A 405 5.19 6.78 -8.74
CA LYS A 405 4.00 7.65 -8.59
C LYS A 405 3.77 8.11 -7.15
N ARG A 406 4.24 7.37 -6.15
CA ARG A 406 4.05 7.66 -4.70
C ARG A 406 5.23 7.12 -3.86
N PRO A 407 6.18 7.97 -3.41
CA PRO A 407 6.31 9.39 -3.73
C PRO A 407 6.82 9.61 -5.17
N ILE A 408 6.60 10.81 -5.73
CA ILE A 408 7.23 11.17 -7.01
C ILE A 408 8.72 11.38 -6.76
N GLU A 409 9.54 10.60 -7.46
CA GLU A 409 10.99 10.56 -7.32
C GLU A 409 11.70 11.03 -8.59
N TYR A 410 12.83 11.71 -8.39
CA TYR A 410 13.64 12.26 -9.46
C TYR A 410 15.09 11.83 -9.32
N MET A 411 15.73 11.61 -10.46
CA MET A 411 17.17 11.45 -10.55
C MET A 411 17.75 12.52 -11.48
N LEU A 412 19.04 12.78 -11.37
CA LEU A 412 19.74 13.68 -12.29
C LEU A 412 19.66 13.16 -13.73
N SER A 413 19.37 14.06 -14.67
CA SER A 413 19.48 13.83 -16.11
C SER A 413 20.79 14.33 -16.68
N VAL A 414 21.42 15.29 -15.98
CA VAL A 414 22.69 15.92 -16.30
C VAL A 414 23.69 15.72 -15.16
N PRO A 415 25.01 15.88 -15.37
CA PRO A 415 25.99 15.91 -14.28
C PRO A 415 25.61 16.94 -13.20
N LEU A 416 25.98 16.67 -11.94
CA LEU A 416 25.60 17.55 -10.82
C LEU A 416 26.17 18.95 -10.98
N GLU A 417 27.35 19.08 -11.59
CA GLU A 417 28.01 20.36 -11.87
C GLU A 417 27.17 21.23 -12.81
N GLU A 418 26.49 20.62 -13.79
CA GLU A 418 25.62 21.34 -14.72
C GLU A 418 24.35 21.88 -14.04
N LEU A 419 23.79 21.12 -13.09
CA LEU A 419 22.70 21.60 -12.25
C LEU A 419 23.15 22.76 -11.36
N GLU A 420 24.32 22.65 -10.73
CA GLU A 420 24.90 23.72 -9.91
C GLU A 420 25.15 24.99 -10.73
N ASP A 421 25.73 24.85 -11.92
CA ASP A 421 25.98 25.95 -12.85
C ASP A 421 24.68 26.62 -13.31
N TRP A 422 23.64 25.83 -13.61
CA TRP A 422 22.33 26.37 -13.96
C TRP A 422 21.73 27.20 -12.81
N ILE A 423 21.81 26.71 -11.57
CA ILE A 423 21.31 27.44 -10.39
C ILE A 423 22.09 28.73 -10.16
N ASN A 424 23.43 28.65 -10.23
CA ASN A 424 24.35 29.74 -9.91
C ASN A 424 24.43 30.83 -10.99
N SER A 425 24.29 30.46 -12.26
CA SER A 425 24.32 31.40 -13.38
C SER A 425 23.19 32.43 -13.32
N GLY A 426 22.08 32.08 -12.65
CA GLY A 426 20.89 32.91 -12.54
C GLY A 426 20.18 33.16 -13.88
N GLU A 427 20.54 32.43 -14.94
CA GLU A 427 19.96 32.62 -16.28
C GLU A 427 18.46 32.32 -16.30
N TRP A 428 18.02 31.39 -15.46
CA TRP A 428 16.62 31.04 -15.26
C TRP A 428 15.75 32.23 -14.80
N MET A 429 16.35 33.27 -14.19
CA MET A 429 15.62 34.49 -13.81
C MET A 429 15.18 35.34 -15.02
N LYS A 430 15.74 35.08 -16.22
CA LYS A 430 15.45 35.85 -17.44
C LYS A 430 14.21 35.35 -18.21
N LYS A 431 13.66 34.18 -17.86
CA LYS A 431 12.51 33.57 -18.55
C LYS A 431 11.22 34.34 -18.21
N LYS A 432 10.83 35.30 -19.05
CA LYS A 432 9.59 36.10 -18.88
C LYS A 432 8.43 35.46 -19.63
N GLY A 433 7.25 35.41 -19.00
CA GLY A 433 6.04 34.89 -19.64
C GLY A 433 5.37 35.94 -20.54
N GLU A 434 4.95 35.54 -21.74
CA GLU A 434 4.08 36.37 -22.58
C GLU A 434 2.67 36.34 -22.02
N VAL A 435 2.17 37.50 -21.57
CA VAL A 435 0.77 37.64 -21.18
C VAL A 435 -0.07 37.71 -22.46
N SER A 436 -0.47 36.55 -22.99
CA SER A 436 -1.58 36.50 -23.94
C SER A 436 -2.88 36.48 -23.13
N LEU A 437 -3.45 37.67 -22.93
CA LEU A 437 -4.86 37.79 -22.58
C LEU A 437 -5.65 37.53 -23.87
N SER A 438 -6.21 36.32 -23.97
CA SER A 438 -7.31 36.02 -24.88
C SER A 438 -8.50 35.51 -24.07
#